data_AF-A0A968P4T4-F1
#
_entry.id   AF-A0A968P4T4-F1
#
_cell.length_a   1.000
_cell.length_b   1.000
_cell.length_c   1.000
_cell.angle_alpha   90.00
_cell.angle_beta   90.00
_cell.angle_gamma   90.00
#
_symmetry.space_group_name_H-M   'P 1'
#
loop_
_entity.id
_entity.type
_entity.pdbx_description
1 polymer ?
#
loop_
_entity_poly.entity_id
_entity_poly.type
_entity_poly.pdbx_seq_one_letter_code
_entity_poly.pdbx_strand_id
1 'polypeptide(L)'
;MVHPAPSRRLDPRLFQIAALGSLALYGLLALDLEIRPQVAAVLLPTVLLTQWGFSRLFHLPRFDPRSALISGLSLCLLLRTGSLALAGAAAVVTIASKFLLRVGGKHVFNPTNIGIAVMMLLSDRVWVSPGQWARPRFFSFLLACVGFVVVTRARRADVTWAFLAAWALVLFGRAAWLGDPWQIPLHQLENGAFLIFTFS
;
A
#
# COMPACT_ATOMS: atom_id res chain seq x y z
N MET A 1 -21.08 27.33 30.99
CA MET A 1 -19.94 26.90 30.14
C MET A 1 -20.45 25.84 29.18
N VAL A 2 -20.53 26.15 27.88
CA VAL A 2 -20.99 25.21 26.86
C VAL A 2 -19.82 24.30 26.48
N HIS A 3 -19.91 23.01 26.80
CA HIS A 3 -18.98 22.02 26.24
C HIS A 3 -19.20 21.94 24.72
N PRO A 4 -18.19 22.22 23.88
CA PRO A 4 -18.34 21.99 22.45
C PRO A 4 -18.59 20.51 22.20
N ALA A 5 -19.62 20.19 21.42
CA ALA A 5 -19.93 18.82 21.02
C ALA A 5 -18.67 18.17 20.40
N PRO A 6 -18.40 16.88 20.68
CA PRO A 6 -17.25 16.22 20.10
C PRO A 6 -17.38 16.25 18.57
N SER A 7 -16.50 17.02 17.92
CA SER A 7 -16.36 17.01 16.47
C SER A 7 -16.21 15.55 16.04
N ARG A 8 -17.16 15.02 15.25
CA ARG A 8 -17.05 13.67 14.67
C ARG A 8 -15.75 13.63 13.85
N ARG A 9 -14.66 13.15 14.46
CA ARG A 9 -13.42 12.90 13.74
C ARG A 9 -13.71 11.75 12.78
N LEU A 10 -13.82 12.07 11.48
CA LEU A 10 -13.95 11.08 10.42
C LEU A 10 -12.84 10.03 10.57
N ASP A 11 -13.20 8.75 10.42
CA ASP A 11 -12.22 7.66 10.51
C ASP A 11 -11.14 7.89 9.45
N PRO A 12 -9.86 8.05 9.84
CA PRO A 12 -8.78 8.34 8.92
C PRO A 12 -8.62 7.31 7.80
N ARG A 13 -9.14 6.10 7.98
CA ARG A 13 -9.11 5.01 6.99
C ARG A 13 -10.02 5.27 5.79
N LEU A 14 -11.07 6.07 5.94
CA LEU A 14 -11.94 6.44 4.82
C LEU A 14 -11.18 7.27 3.78
N PHE A 15 -10.30 8.17 4.22
CA PHE A 15 -9.42 8.92 3.33
C PHE A 15 -8.43 8.01 2.60
N GLN A 16 -7.91 6.99 3.29
CA GLN A 16 -6.99 6.04 2.67
C GLN A 16 -7.69 5.17 1.62
N ILE A 17 -8.93 4.72 1.90
CA ILE A 17 -9.76 4.01 0.93
C ILE A 17 -10.09 4.91 -0.26
N ALA A 18 -10.46 6.17 -0.02
CA ALA A 18 -10.75 7.13 -1.07
C ALA A 18 -9.52 7.38 -1.94
N ALA A 19 -8.35 7.66 -1.34
CA ALA A 19 -7.11 7.88 -2.07
C ALA A 19 -6.68 6.65 -2.89
N LEU A 20 -6.64 5.46 -2.29
CA LEU A 20 -6.29 4.22 -2.98
C LEU A 20 -7.32 3.85 -4.05
N GLY A 21 -8.60 4.07 -3.79
CA GLY A 21 -9.69 3.81 -4.72
C GLY A 21 -9.64 4.76 -5.92
N SER A 22 -9.46 6.06 -5.68
CA SER A 22 -9.27 7.06 -6.73
C SER A 22 -8.01 6.77 -7.55
N LEU A 23 -6.91 6.37 -6.90
CA LEU A 23 -5.68 5.98 -7.59
C LEU A 23 -5.86 4.71 -8.44
N ALA A 24 -6.55 3.70 -7.94
CA ALA A 24 -6.85 2.49 -8.71
C ALA A 24 -7.77 2.78 -9.90
N LEU A 25 -8.79 3.61 -9.70
CA LEU A 25 -9.73 3.99 -10.77
C LEU A 25 -9.06 4.85 -11.83
N TYR A 26 -8.32 5.88 -11.43
CA TYR A 26 -7.54 6.71 -12.35
C TYR A 26 -6.45 5.88 -13.05
N GLY A 27 -5.85 4.95 -12.32
CA GLY A 27 -4.95 3.92 -12.80
C GLY A 27 -5.50 3.13 -14.00
N LEU A 28 -6.73 2.63 -13.83
CA LEU A 28 -7.44 1.84 -14.82
C LEU A 28 -7.91 2.69 -16.02
N LEU A 29 -8.37 3.93 -15.78
CA LEU A 29 -9.04 4.73 -16.81
C LEU A 29 -8.10 5.64 -17.62
N ALA A 30 -6.97 6.08 -17.05
CA ALA A 30 -6.18 7.17 -17.63
C ALA A 30 -4.66 6.92 -17.67
N LEU A 31 -4.17 5.95 -16.89
CA LEU A 31 -2.73 5.71 -16.71
C LEU A 31 -2.22 4.46 -17.45
N ASP A 32 -3.12 3.70 -18.07
CA ASP A 32 -2.86 2.37 -18.63
C ASP A 32 -2.11 1.47 -17.63
N LEU A 33 -2.45 1.56 -16.34
CA LEU A 33 -1.93 0.60 -15.38
C LEU A 33 -2.45 -0.78 -15.77
N GLU A 34 -1.59 -1.79 -15.69
CA GLU A 34 -1.95 -3.20 -15.95
C GLU A 34 -2.80 -3.80 -14.81
N ILE A 35 -3.81 -3.05 -14.35
CA ILE A 35 -4.81 -3.53 -13.39
C ILE A 35 -5.84 -4.30 -14.20
N ARG A 36 -5.66 -5.62 -14.29
CA ARG A 36 -6.65 -6.49 -14.93
C ARG A 36 -7.93 -6.48 -14.09
N PRO A 37 -9.10 -6.06 -14.64
CA PRO A 37 -10.35 -6.01 -13.88
C PRO A 37 -10.73 -7.36 -13.27
N GLN A 38 -10.42 -8.45 -13.97
CA GLN A 38 -10.61 -9.82 -13.51
C GLN A 38 -9.82 -10.13 -12.23
N VAL A 39 -8.59 -9.65 -12.14
CA VAL A 39 -7.72 -9.84 -10.97
C VAL A 39 -8.26 -9.01 -9.79
N ALA A 40 -8.66 -7.76 -10.03
CA ALA A 40 -9.28 -6.92 -8.99
C ALA A 40 -10.60 -7.52 -8.47
N ALA A 41 -11.42 -8.06 -9.37
CA ALA A 41 -12.67 -8.75 -9.04
C ALA A 41 -12.46 -10.04 -8.24
N VAL A 42 -11.26 -10.64 -8.27
CA VAL A 42 -10.88 -11.75 -7.38
C VAL A 42 -10.29 -11.24 -6.07
N LEU A 43 -9.36 -10.28 -6.13
CA LEU A 43 -8.67 -9.74 -4.95
C LEU A 43 -9.64 -9.15 -3.93
N LEU A 44 -10.53 -8.25 -4.34
CA LEU A 44 -11.39 -7.50 -3.41
C LEU A 44 -12.38 -8.40 -2.64
N PRO A 45 -13.12 -9.32 -3.29
CA PRO A 45 -13.94 -10.27 -2.56
C PRO A 45 -13.10 -11.22 -1.70
N THR A 46 -11.96 -11.69 -2.21
CA THR A 46 -11.12 -12.64 -1.46
C THR A 46 -10.58 -12.02 -0.17
N VAL A 47 -10.09 -10.77 -0.19
CA VAL A 47 -9.63 -10.12 1.05
C VAL A 47 -10.78 -9.90 2.04
N LEU A 48 -11.99 -9.57 1.58
CA LEU A 48 -13.16 -9.37 2.43
C LEU A 48 -13.64 -10.68 3.06
N LEU A 49 -13.78 -11.73 2.25
CA LEU A 49 -14.19 -13.06 2.70
C LEU A 49 -13.15 -13.67 3.65
N THR A 50 -11.87 -13.54 3.33
CA THR A 50 -10.78 -14.00 4.21
C THR A 50 -10.80 -13.23 5.53
N GLN A 51 -10.95 -11.90 5.49
CA GLN A 51 -11.02 -11.09 6.71
C GLN A 51 -12.23 -11.48 7.55
N TRP A 52 -13.37 -11.75 6.92
CA TRP A 52 -14.58 -12.20 7.62
C TRP A 52 -14.36 -13.56 8.28
N GLY A 53 -13.85 -14.55 7.54
CA GLY A 53 -13.56 -15.89 8.05
C GLY A 53 -12.56 -15.88 9.21
N PHE A 54 -11.44 -15.15 9.07
CA PHE A 54 -10.45 -15.01 10.13
C PHE A 54 -10.99 -14.21 11.33
N SER A 55 -11.86 -13.22 11.11
CA SER A 55 -12.49 -12.52 12.24
C SER A 55 -13.38 -13.45 13.07
N ARG A 56 -14.06 -14.41 12.42
CA ARG A 56 -14.82 -15.46 13.11
C ARG A 56 -13.90 -16.45 13.82
N LEU A 57 -12.86 -16.94 13.14
CA LEU A 57 -11.92 -17.94 13.67
C LEU A 57 -11.18 -17.43 14.92
N PHE A 58 -10.75 -16.16 14.91
CA PHE A 58 -10.07 -15.53 16.03
C PHE A 58 -11.02 -14.86 17.03
N HIS A 59 -12.33 -15.15 16.94
CA HIS A 59 -13.36 -14.65 17.87
C HIS A 59 -13.33 -13.14 18.09
N LEU A 60 -13.02 -12.38 17.02
CA LEU A 60 -13.01 -10.92 17.11
C LEU A 60 -14.44 -10.39 17.27
N PRO A 61 -14.64 -9.37 18.12
CA PRO A 61 -15.97 -8.88 18.46
C PRO A 61 -16.72 -8.26 17.27
N ARG A 62 -15.99 -7.77 16.26
CA ARG A 62 -16.58 -7.18 15.04
C ARG A 62 -15.71 -7.42 13.82
N PHE A 63 -16.37 -7.67 12.70
CA PHE A 63 -15.76 -7.64 11.38
C PHE A 63 -15.45 -6.19 10.98
N ASP A 64 -14.22 -5.94 10.53
CA ASP A 64 -13.79 -4.62 10.05
C ASP A 64 -13.39 -4.68 8.56
N PRO A 65 -14.32 -4.36 7.64
CA PRO A 65 -14.07 -4.42 6.20
C PRO A 65 -13.08 -3.37 5.72
N ARG A 66 -12.95 -2.24 6.44
CA ARG A 66 -12.15 -1.09 5.98
C ARG A 66 -10.68 -1.46 5.86
N SER A 67 -10.16 -2.20 6.83
CA SER A 67 -8.78 -2.66 6.79
C SER A 67 -8.51 -3.65 5.66
N ALA A 68 -9.46 -4.55 5.37
CA ALA A 68 -9.31 -5.49 4.27
C ALA A 68 -9.37 -4.78 2.91
N LEU A 69 -10.24 -3.77 2.76
CA LEU A 69 -10.31 -2.95 1.56
C LEU A 69 -9.01 -2.19 1.28
N ILE A 70 -8.40 -1.60 2.30
CA ILE A 70 -7.10 -0.94 2.15
C ILE A 70 -6.05 -1.92 1.61
N SER A 71 -5.95 -3.12 2.19
CA SER A 71 -5.02 -4.15 1.72
C SER A 71 -5.35 -4.63 0.30
N GLY A 72 -6.64 -4.86 -0.01
CA GLY A 72 -7.08 -5.29 -1.34
C GLY A 72 -6.80 -4.25 -2.42
N LEU A 73 -7.12 -2.97 -2.18
CA LEU A 73 -6.80 -1.87 -3.10
C LEU A 73 -5.28 -1.74 -3.30
N SER A 74 -4.50 -1.89 -2.23
CA SER A 74 -3.04 -1.89 -2.30
C SER A 74 -2.51 -3.05 -3.16
N LEU A 75 -3.09 -4.26 -3.03
CA LEU A 75 -2.76 -5.40 -3.89
C LEU A 75 -3.13 -5.12 -5.35
N CYS A 76 -4.29 -4.54 -5.64
CA CYS A 76 -4.68 -4.18 -7.02
C CYS A 76 -3.67 -3.23 -7.67
N LEU A 77 -3.16 -2.27 -6.89
CA LEU A 77 -2.18 -1.30 -7.35
C LEU A 77 -0.80 -1.94 -7.59
N LEU A 78 -0.32 -2.78 -6.66
CA LEU A 78 1.06 -3.25 -6.63
C LEU A 78 1.29 -4.62 -7.30
N LEU A 79 0.39 -5.57 -7.07
CA LEU A 79 0.54 -6.97 -7.50
C LEU A 79 0.26 -7.08 -9.01
N ARG A 80 1.13 -7.78 -9.74
CA ARG A 80 0.89 -8.21 -11.12
C ARG A 80 0.96 -9.72 -11.20
N THR A 81 -0.05 -10.32 -11.83
CA THR A 81 -0.07 -11.75 -12.12
C THR A 81 -1.03 -12.07 -13.26
N GLY A 82 -0.68 -13.10 -14.03
CA GLY A 82 -1.53 -13.67 -15.08
C GLY A 82 -2.63 -14.60 -14.56
N SER A 83 -2.50 -15.09 -13.31
CA SER A 83 -3.32 -16.18 -12.75
C SER A 83 -4.28 -15.68 -11.68
N LEU A 84 -5.57 -15.94 -11.87
CA LEU A 84 -6.61 -15.61 -10.88
C LEU A 84 -6.44 -16.40 -9.58
N ALA A 85 -5.94 -17.64 -9.67
CA ALA A 85 -5.67 -18.47 -8.48
C ALA A 85 -4.54 -17.86 -7.63
N LEU A 86 -3.46 -17.38 -8.27
CA LEU A 86 -2.36 -16.73 -7.56
C LEU A 86 -2.79 -15.38 -6.95
N ALA A 87 -3.67 -14.64 -7.63
CA ALA A 87 -4.27 -13.44 -7.06
C ALA A 87 -5.09 -13.75 -5.80
N GLY A 88 -5.95 -14.78 -5.86
CA GLY A 88 -6.70 -15.25 -4.70
C GLY A 88 -5.78 -15.69 -3.54
N ALA A 89 -4.75 -16.48 -3.84
CA ALA A 89 -3.76 -16.91 -2.84
C ALA A 89 -3.04 -15.70 -2.21
N ALA A 90 -2.62 -14.72 -3.01
CA ALA A 90 -1.99 -13.49 -2.51
C ALA A 90 -2.90 -12.72 -1.54
N ALA A 91 -4.19 -12.60 -1.86
CA ALA A 91 -5.17 -11.98 -0.98
C ALA A 91 -5.33 -12.76 0.34
N VAL A 92 -5.39 -14.09 0.29
CA VAL A 92 -5.50 -14.94 1.49
C VAL A 92 -4.26 -14.78 2.37
N VAL A 93 -3.05 -14.91 1.80
CA VAL A 93 -1.78 -14.77 2.53
C VAL A 93 -1.66 -13.37 3.14
N THR A 94 -2.01 -12.33 2.39
CA THR A 94 -2.02 -10.95 2.87
C THR A 94 -2.86 -10.82 4.14
N ILE A 95 -4.12 -11.28 4.10
CA ILE A 95 -5.00 -11.17 5.26
C ILE A 95 -4.56 -12.11 6.39
N ALA A 96 -4.20 -13.36 6.10
CA ALA A 96 -3.72 -14.31 7.10
C ALA A 96 -2.50 -13.78 7.87
N SER A 97 -1.56 -13.14 7.19
CA SER A 97 -0.36 -12.55 7.82
C SER A 97 -0.72 -11.52 8.90
N LYS A 98 -1.79 -10.74 8.69
CA LYS A 98 -2.32 -9.80 9.68
C LYS A 98 -2.78 -10.53 10.94
N PHE A 99 -3.31 -11.74 10.86
CA PHE A 99 -3.79 -12.48 12.05
C PHE A 99 -2.68 -13.28 12.72
N LEU A 100 -1.81 -13.89 11.92
CA LEU A 100 -0.77 -14.81 12.40
C LEU A 100 0.50 -14.09 12.88
N LEU A 101 0.90 -13.00 12.22
CA LEU A 101 2.14 -12.29 12.49
C LEU A 101 1.87 -11.07 13.38
N ARG A 102 1.52 -11.32 14.65
CA ARG A 102 1.29 -10.29 15.65
C ARG A 102 2.25 -10.45 16.82
N VAL A 103 2.84 -9.34 17.26
CA VAL A 103 3.62 -9.26 18.50
C VAL A 103 2.99 -8.20 19.39
N GLY A 104 2.66 -8.56 20.63
CA GLY A 104 1.99 -7.64 21.57
C GLY A 104 0.63 -7.13 21.09
N GLY A 105 -0.11 -7.94 20.33
CA GLY A 105 -1.42 -7.57 19.77
C GLY A 105 -1.38 -6.61 18.57
N LYS A 106 -0.18 -6.22 18.10
CA LYS A 106 0.01 -5.36 16.93
C LYS A 106 0.60 -6.14 15.77
N HIS A 107 0.22 -5.79 14.54
CA HIS A 107 0.86 -6.32 13.33
C HIS A 107 2.26 -5.73 13.23
N VAL A 108 3.28 -6.58 13.11
CA VAL A 108 4.67 -6.12 13.00
C VAL A 108 4.98 -5.61 11.59
N PHE A 109 4.40 -6.26 10.58
CA PHE A 109 4.66 -5.99 9.18
C PHE A 109 3.41 -5.50 8.46
N ASN A 110 3.62 -4.75 7.36
CA ASN A 110 2.56 -4.41 6.44
C ASN A 110 2.05 -5.70 5.76
N PRO A 111 0.78 -6.10 5.99
CA PRO A 111 0.27 -7.38 5.51
C PRO A 111 0.29 -7.49 3.98
N THR A 112 0.08 -6.38 3.26
CA THR A 112 0.14 -6.37 1.79
C THR A 112 1.55 -6.69 1.30
N ASN A 113 2.58 -6.10 1.93
CA ASN A 113 3.96 -6.34 1.55
C ASN A 113 4.37 -7.79 1.83
N ILE A 114 3.94 -8.37 2.94
CA ILE A 114 4.17 -9.79 3.24
C ILE A 114 3.50 -10.67 2.18
N GLY A 115 2.24 -10.39 1.82
CA GLY A 115 1.55 -11.14 0.78
C GLY A 115 2.28 -11.10 -0.56
N ILE A 116 2.71 -9.93 -1.00
CA ILE A 116 3.49 -9.78 -2.24
C ILE A 116 4.82 -10.53 -2.14
N ALA A 117 5.60 -10.31 -1.08
CA ALA A 117 6.91 -10.92 -0.91
C ALA A 117 6.84 -12.45 -0.88
N VAL A 118 5.90 -13.02 -0.10
CA VAL A 118 5.69 -14.46 -0.04
C VAL A 118 5.30 -15.02 -1.40
N MET A 119 4.38 -14.36 -2.12
CA MET A 119 3.96 -14.84 -3.43
C MET A 119 5.05 -14.73 -4.50
N MET A 120 5.92 -13.71 -4.44
CA MET A 120 7.10 -13.60 -5.31
C MET A 120 8.15 -14.66 -5.00
N LEU A 121 8.31 -15.05 -3.73
CA LEU A 121 9.23 -16.12 -3.34
C LEU A 121 8.73 -17.51 -3.76
N LEU A 122 7.40 -17.69 -3.78
CA LEU A 122 6.78 -18.98 -4.10
C LEU A 122 6.40 -19.14 -5.58
N SER A 123 6.44 -18.06 -6.38
CA SER A 123 6.02 -18.10 -7.78
C SER A 123 6.70 -17.05 -8.65
N ASP A 124 7.26 -17.51 -9.76
CA ASP A 124 7.82 -16.64 -10.81
C ASP A 124 6.74 -15.90 -11.64
N ARG A 125 5.45 -16.19 -11.39
CA ARG A 125 4.30 -15.59 -12.09
C ARG A 125 3.65 -14.45 -11.31
N VAL A 126 4.29 -14.02 -10.23
CA VAL A 126 3.89 -12.87 -9.42
C VAL A 126 5.05 -11.91 -9.38
N TRP A 127 4.80 -10.65 -9.74
CA TRP A 127 5.81 -9.60 -9.70
C TRP A 127 5.17 -8.26 -9.34
N VAL A 128 6.02 -7.28 -9.02
CA VAL A 128 5.64 -5.88 -8.89
C VAL A 128 6.12 -5.16 -10.14
N SER A 129 5.35 -4.22 -10.68
CA SER A 129 5.75 -3.43 -11.87
C SER A 129 6.30 -2.06 -11.46
N PRO A 130 7.63 -1.91 -11.25
CA PRO A 130 8.22 -0.64 -10.82
C PRO A 130 8.15 0.47 -11.88
N GLY A 131 8.12 0.14 -13.18
CA GLY A 131 8.15 1.13 -14.27
C GLY A 131 6.86 1.95 -14.45
N GLN A 132 5.75 1.51 -13.85
CA GLN A 132 4.46 2.20 -13.98
C GLN A 132 4.35 3.44 -13.08
N TRP A 133 5.16 3.52 -12.02
CA TRP A 133 5.14 4.61 -11.04
C TRP A 133 5.94 5.85 -11.46
N ALA A 134 6.84 5.71 -12.45
CA ALA A 134 7.68 6.79 -12.96
C ALA A 134 7.01 7.58 -14.11
N ARG A 135 5.76 7.27 -14.48
CA ARG A 135 5.05 8.00 -15.53
C ARG A 135 4.66 9.40 -15.03
N PRO A 136 4.89 10.48 -15.81
CA PRO A 136 4.60 11.85 -15.36
C PRO A 136 3.16 12.06 -14.90
N ARG A 137 2.18 11.45 -15.62
CA ARG A 137 0.74 11.53 -15.28
C ARG A 137 0.41 10.83 -13.96
N PHE A 138 1.09 9.70 -13.68
CA PHE A 138 0.93 8.98 -12.43
C PHE A 138 1.49 9.81 -11.27
N PHE A 139 2.69 10.36 -11.47
CA PHE A 139 3.41 11.15 -10.48
C PHE A 139 2.61 12.39 -10.03
N SER A 140 2.04 13.16 -10.96
CA SER A 140 1.24 14.36 -10.64
C SER A 140 -0.02 14.03 -9.82
N PHE A 141 -0.70 12.93 -10.17
CA PHE A 141 -1.89 12.50 -9.44
C PHE A 141 -1.54 11.93 -8.06
N LEU A 142 -0.48 11.12 -7.97
CA LEU A 142 0.06 10.64 -6.69
C LEU A 142 0.41 11.83 -5.79
N LEU A 143 1.09 12.84 -6.32
CA LEU A 143 1.45 14.05 -5.58
C LEU A 143 0.20 14.81 -5.09
N ALA A 144 -0.87 14.87 -5.88
CA ALA A 144 -2.15 15.45 -5.46
C ALA A 144 -2.80 14.66 -4.32
N CYS A 145 -2.83 13.32 -4.41
CA CYS A 145 -3.35 12.46 -3.34
C CYS A 145 -2.51 12.57 -2.06
N VAL A 146 -1.19 12.56 -2.19
CA VAL A 146 -0.25 12.72 -1.08
C VAL A 146 -0.40 14.10 -0.43
N GLY A 147 -0.44 15.17 -1.23
CA GLY A 147 -0.66 16.53 -0.74
C GLY A 147 -1.97 16.65 0.03
N PHE A 148 -3.04 16.03 -0.48
CA PHE A 148 -4.33 15.98 0.21
C PHE A 148 -4.28 15.20 1.53
N VAL A 149 -3.55 14.08 1.57
CA VAL A 149 -3.33 13.31 2.81
C VAL A 149 -2.48 14.10 3.81
N VAL A 150 -1.41 14.75 3.39
CA VAL A 150 -0.53 15.56 4.26
C VAL A 150 -1.30 16.70 4.90
N VAL A 151 -2.10 17.44 4.12
CA VAL A 151 -2.96 18.53 4.62
C VAL A 151 -3.95 18.02 5.69
N THR A 152 -4.43 16.78 5.55
CA THR A 152 -5.39 16.19 6.50
C THR A 152 -4.74 15.42 7.67
N ARG A 153 -3.45 15.05 7.59
CA ARG A 153 -2.76 14.12 8.51
C ARG A 153 -1.46 14.64 9.13
N ALA A 154 -1.14 15.93 9.06
CA ALA A 154 0.09 16.56 9.56
C ALA A 154 0.59 16.19 10.99
N ARG A 155 -0.17 15.42 11.78
CA ARG A 155 0.19 14.89 13.12
C ARG A 155 1.09 13.64 13.13
N ARG A 156 1.51 13.06 12.00
CA ARG A 156 2.44 11.89 11.95
C ARG A 156 3.64 12.09 11.02
N ALA A 157 3.99 13.34 10.69
CA ALA A 157 5.07 13.67 9.76
C ALA A 157 6.45 13.12 10.19
N ASP A 158 6.66 12.88 11.49
CA ASP A 158 7.95 12.45 12.05
C ASP A 158 8.44 11.11 11.49
N VAL A 159 7.55 10.13 11.31
CA VAL A 159 7.91 8.80 10.77
C VAL A 159 8.24 8.88 9.28
N THR A 160 7.48 9.70 8.55
CA THR A 160 7.70 9.98 7.13
C THR A 160 9.07 10.63 6.91
N TRP A 161 9.42 11.65 7.69
CA TRP A 161 10.73 12.31 7.61
C TRP A 161 11.88 11.39 7.99
N ALA A 162 11.72 10.57 9.03
CA ALA A 162 12.73 9.60 9.43
C ALA A 162 13.00 8.55 8.32
N PHE A 163 11.94 8.05 7.67
CA PHE A 163 12.07 7.13 6.54
C PHE A 163 12.75 7.79 5.33
N LEU A 164 12.33 9.01 4.96
CA LEU A 164 12.91 9.79 3.86
C LEU A 164 14.42 10.00 4.08
N ALA A 165 14.79 10.43 5.29
CA ALA A 165 16.19 10.67 5.66
C ALA A 165 17.01 9.38 5.64
N ALA A 166 16.51 8.29 6.24
CA ALA A 166 17.21 7.01 6.25
C ALA A 166 17.41 6.45 4.83
N TRP A 167 16.38 6.53 3.98
CA TRP A 167 16.46 6.06 2.60
C TRP A 167 17.43 6.89 1.76
N ALA A 168 17.38 8.22 1.87
CA ALA A 168 18.34 9.09 1.20
C ALA A 168 19.78 8.76 1.65
N LEU A 169 19.99 8.55 2.95
CA LEU A 169 21.31 8.23 3.50
C LEU A 169 21.85 6.90 2.99
N VAL A 170 21.00 5.87 2.85
CA VAL A 170 21.40 4.58 2.26
C VAL A 170 21.71 4.72 0.77
N LEU A 171 20.89 5.42 -0.02
CA LEU A 171 21.11 5.61 -1.46
C LEU A 171 22.39 6.39 -1.74
N PHE A 172 22.57 7.53 -1.07
CA PHE A 172 23.76 8.36 -1.23
C PHE A 172 25.00 7.70 -0.63
N GLY A 173 24.87 6.99 0.49
CA GLY A 173 25.96 6.22 1.09
C GLY A 173 26.43 5.08 0.17
N ARG A 174 25.49 4.35 -0.46
CA ARG A 174 25.82 3.31 -1.44
C ARG A 174 26.48 3.89 -2.68
N ALA A 175 25.96 5.00 -3.21
CA ALA A 175 26.54 5.65 -4.38
C ALA A 175 27.96 6.16 -4.09
N ALA A 176 28.18 6.77 -2.93
CA ALA A 176 29.51 7.20 -2.48
C ALA A 176 30.47 6.01 -2.30
N TRP A 177 29.99 4.89 -1.76
CA TRP A 177 30.79 3.67 -1.59
C TRP A 177 31.19 3.02 -2.92
N LEU A 178 30.27 2.99 -3.89
CA LEU A 178 30.50 2.39 -5.21
C LEU A 178 31.21 3.33 -6.19
N GLY A 179 31.35 4.62 -5.84
CA GLY A 179 31.87 5.64 -6.75
C GLY A 179 30.89 6.02 -7.86
N ASP A 180 29.60 5.73 -7.68
CA ASP A 180 28.55 6.01 -8.65
C ASP A 180 28.35 7.54 -8.81
N PRO A 181 28.08 8.04 -10.03
CA PRO A 181 27.71 9.44 -10.24
C PRO A 181 26.46 9.81 -9.43
N TRP A 182 26.48 10.99 -8.81
CA TRP A 182 25.37 11.50 -7.97
C TRP A 182 24.03 11.63 -8.70
N GLN A 183 24.04 11.61 -10.04
CA GLN A 183 22.82 11.56 -10.86
C GLN A 183 22.03 10.26 -10.67
N ILE A 184 22.69 9.14 -10.33
CA ILE A 184 22.04 7.84 -10.12
C ILE A 184 21.15 7.85 -8.86
N PRO A 185 21.63 8.20 -7.65
CA PRO A 185 20.77 8.29 -6.48
C PRO A 185 19.72 9.41 -6.60
N LEU A 186 20.02 10.53 -7.27
CA LEU A 186 19.03 11.59 -7.56
C LEU A 186 17.86 11.04 -8.39
N HIS A 187 18.13 10.34 -9.49
CA HIS A 187 17.10 9.73 -10.32
C HIS A 187 16.36 8.59 -9.58
N GLN A 188 17.00 7.92 -8.62
CA GLN A 188 16.33 6.92 -7.77
C GLN A 188 15.42 7.52 -6.71
N LEU A 189 15.69 8.74 -6.24
CA LEU A 189 14.77 9.49 -5.38
C LEU A 189 13.54 9.98 -6.15
N GLU A 190 13.69 10.23 -7.45
CA GLU A 190 12.58 10.59 -8.35
C GLU A 190 11.69 9.39 -8.74
N ASN A 191 12.12 8.15 -8.45
CA ASN A 191 11.30 6.96 -8.73
C ASN A 191 10.06 6.93 -7.83
N GLY A 192 8.87 6.99 -8.45
CA GLY A 192 7.57 7.06 -7.77
C GLY A 192 7.26 5.93 -6.76
N ALA A 193 7.99 4.81 -6.81
CA ALA A 193 7.92 3.75 -5.79
C ALA A 193 8.28 4.26 -4.38
N PHE A 194 9.25 5.19 -4.27
CA PHE A 194 9.68 5.77 -2.99
C PHE A 194 8.59 6.59 -2.31
N LEU A 195 7.82 7.37 -3.09
CA LEU A 195 6.71 8.16 -2.58
C LEU A 195 5.57 7.28 -2.05
N ILE A 196 5.31 6.13 -2.66
CA ILE A 196 4.23 5.22 -2.21
C ILE A 196 4.55 4.62 -0.83
N PHE A 197 5.80 4.23 -0.57
CA PHE A 197 6.21 3.67 0.72
C PHE A 197 6.30 4.73 1.83
N THR A 198 6.62 5.98 1.50
CA THR A 198 6.75 7.10 2.46
C THR A 198 5.43 7.49 3.14
N PHE A 199 4.29 7.24 2.49
CA PHE A 199 2.95 7.62 2.95
C PHE A 199 2.00 6.44 3.22
N SER A 200 2.52 5.21 3.29
CA SER A 200 1.77 3.98 3.60
C SER A 200 1.45 3.81 5.10
#